data_AF-A0A158AAU2-F1
#
_entry.id   AF-A0A158AAU2-F1
#
_cell.length_a   1.000
_cell.length_b   1.000
_cell.length_c   1.000
_cell.angle_alpha   90.00
_cell.angle_beta   90.00
_cell.angle_gamma   90.00
#
_symmetry.space_group_name_H-M   'P 1'
#
loop_
_entity.id
_entity.type
_entity.pdbx_description
1 polymer ?
#
loop_
_entity_poly.entity_id
_entity_poly.type
_entity_poly.pdbx_seq_one_letter_code
_entity_poly.pdbx_strand_id
1 'polypeptide(L)'
;MTRIRGLCVALGAALAVTGVTLYHSPDFDAAQAAMDRQAVDCITRELTRDEKSRIARLTAVHDRDAVHPLYDDVFARCVVRSDQWERRAQLETSARQSLSHDPEFMQMLNASTMKLATRR
;
A
#
# COMPACT_ATOMS: atom_id res chain seq x y z
N MET A 1 -34.74 29.53 -31.15
CA MET A 1 -33.44 28.84 -31.39
C MET A 1 -32.66 28.50 -30.10
N THR A 2 -33.31 28.27 -28.95
CA THR A 2 -32.62 28.06 -27.65
C THR A 2 -32.82 26.68 -27.02
N ARG A 3 -33.81 25.89 -27.46
CA ARG A 3 -34.11 24.56 -26.87
C ARG A 3 -33.20 23.43 -27.34
N ILE A 4 -32.60 23.53 -28.54
CA ILE A 4 -31.76 22.46 -29.12
C ILE A 4 -30.38 22.40 -28.46
N ARG A 5 -29.84 23.55 -28.04
CA ARG A 5 -28.51 23.65 -27.42
C ARG A 5 -28.44 22.99 -26.04
N GLY A 6 -29.51 23.04 -25.24
CA GLY A 6 -29.53 22.39 -23.92
C GLY A 6 -29.55 20.87 -24.01
N LEU A 7 -30.19 20.32 -25.05
CA LEU A 7 -30.32 18.87 -25.23
C LEU A 7 -28.98 18.20 -25.58
N CYS A 8 -28.14 18.85 -26.39
CA CYS A 8 -26.83 18.31 -26.79
C CYS A 8 -25.82 18.28 -25.63
N VAL A 9 -25.85 19.28 -24.75
CA VAL A 9 -24.95 19.33 -23.57
C VAL A 9 -25.34 18.25 -22.56
N ALA A 10 -26.64 18.05 -22.34
CA ALA A 10 -27.13 16.99 -21.45
C ALA A 10 -26.80 15.58 -21.97
N LEU A 11 -26.93 15.34 -23.28
CA LEU A 11 -26.57 14.05 -23.88
C LEU A 11 -25.07 13.77 -23.81
N GLY A 12 -24.23 14.78 -24.07
CA GLY A 12 -22.76 14.63 -24.01
C GLY A 12 -22.27 14.33 -22.60
N ALA A 13 -22.84 14.98 -21.58
CA ALA A 13 -22.52 14.71 -20.18
C ALA A 13 -22.99 13.31 -19.74
N ALA A 14 -24.19 12.90 -20.15
CA ALA A 14 -24.70 11.56 -19.83
C ALA A 14 -23.85 10.45 -20.44
N LEU A 15 -23.38 10.62 -21.69
CA LEU A 15 -22.50 9.68 -22.38
C LEU A 15 -21.08 9.64 -21.81
N ALA A 16 -20.54 10.77 -21.36
CA ALA A 16 -19.25 10.78 -20.67
C ALA A 16 -19.32 10.07 -19.31
N VAL A 17 -20.41 10.26 -18.56
CA VAL A 17 -20.61 9.60 -17.26
C VAL A 17 -20.84 8.09 -17.41
N THR A 18 -21.62 7.66 -18.40
CA THR A 18 -21.83 6.23 -18.68
C THR A 18 -20.61 5.57 -19.33
N GLY A 19 -19.87 6.27 -20.18
CA GLY A 19 -18.64 5.76 -20.79
C GLY A 19 -17.50 5.54 -19.79
N VAL A 20 -17.33 6.46 -18.83
CA VAL A 20 -16.31 6.34 -17.78
C VAL A 20 -16.67 5.26 -16.75
N THR A 21 -17.96 5.09 -16.44
CA THR A 21 -18.39 4.03 -15.49
C THR A 21 -18.37 2.63 -16.09
N LEU A 22 -18.56 2.47 -17.40
CA LEU A 22 -18.50 1.16 -18.07
C LEU A 22 -17.08 0.70 -18.43
N TYR A 23 -16.06 1.56 -18.31
CA TYR A 23 -14.67 1.17 -18.54
C TYR A 23 -13.96 0.66 -17.26
N HIS A 24 -14.61 0.78 -16.09
CA HIS A 24 -14.19 0.10 -14.87
C HIS A 24 -14.73 -1.33 -14.89
N SER A 25 -13.98 -2.23 -15.53
CA SER A 25 -14.28 -3.66 -15.46
C SER A 25 -13.97 -4.16 -14.04
N PRO A 26 -14.94 -4.77 -13.33
CA PRO A 26 -14.72 -5.34 -12.00
C PRO A 26 -13.64 -6.44 -11.99
N ASP A 27 -13.35 -7.04 -13.15
CA ASP A 27 -12.27 -8.01 -13.30
C ASP A 27 -10.88 -7.35 -13.20
N PHE A 28 -10.74 -6.10 -13.66
CA PHE A 28 -9.52 -5.32 -13.48
C PHE A 28 -9.28 -4.96 -12.01
N ASP A 29 -10.32 -4.51 -11.30
CA ASP A 29 -10.22 -4.21 -9.86
C ASP A 29 -9.90 -5.48 -9.05
N ALA A 30 -10.52 -6.62 -9.40
CA ALA A 30 -10.23 -7.90 -8.77
C ALA A 30 -8.80 -8.40 -9.06
N ALA A 31 -8.35 -8.28 -10.31
CA ALA A 31 -6.98 -8.62 -10.70
C ALA A 31 -5.95 -7.73 -10.01
N GLN A 32 -6.20 -6.42 -9.96
CA GLN A 32 -5.35 -5.45 -9.30
C GLN A 32 -5.30 -5.69 -7.78
N ALA A 33 -6.44 -5.95 -7.15
CA ALA A 33 -6.48 -6.33 -5.73
C ALA A 33 -5.76 -7.66 -5.46
N ALA A 34 -5.84 -8.64 -6.37
CA ALA A 34 -5.09 -9.89 -6.26
C ALA A 34 -3.57 -9.67 -6.38
N MET A 35 -3.14 -8.85 -7.34
CA MET A 35 -1.73 -8.50 -7.49
C MET A 35 -1.20 -7.70 -6.30
N ASP A 36 -1.98 -6.76 -5.77
CA ASP A 36 -1.59 -5.96 -4.61
C ASP A 36 -1.48 -6.85 -3.35
N ARG A 37 -2.37 -7.84 -3.17
CA ARG A 37 -2.21 -8.88 -2.13
C ARG A 37 -0.93 -9.70 -2.34
N GLN A 38 -0.64 -10.12 -3.57
CA GLN A 38 0.58 -10.87 -3.87
C GLN A 38 1.84 -10.06 -3.58
N ALA A 39 1.84 -8.77 -3.90
CA ALA A 39 2.94 -7.86 -3.59
C ALA A 39 3.12 -7.72 -2.07
N VAL A 40 2.04 -7.49 -1.32
CA VAL A 40 2.08 -7.42 0.16
C VAL A 40 2.57 -8.73 0.78
N ASP A 41 2.12 -9.88 0.27
CA ASP A 41 2.57 -11.19 0.73
C ASP A 41 4.04 -11.46 0.41
N CYS A 42 4.56 -10.95 -0.71
CA CYS A 42 5.98 -10.99 -1.01
C CYS A 42 6.75 -10.11 -0.03
N ILE A 43 6.34 -8.83 0.11
CA ILE A 43 7.01 -7.87 0.99
C ILE A 43 7.10 -8.40 2.41
N THR A 44 6.02 -8.99 2.93
CA THR A 44 6.00 -9.51 4.31
C THR A 44 6.81 -10.80 4.50
N ARG A 45 6.90 -11.67 3.48
CA ARG A 45 7.69 -12.91 3.55
C ARG A 45 9.18 -12.72 3.27
N GLU A 46 9.53 -11.82 2.36
CA GLU A 46 10.91 -11.54 1.95
C GLU A 46 11.64 -10.59 2.92
N LEU A 47 10.95 -10.11 3.96
CA LEU A 47 11.57 -9.41 5.07
C LEU A 47 12.41 -10.39 5.89
N THR A 48 13.73 -10.21 5.82
CA THR A 48 14.67 -10.91 6.68
C THR A 48 14.43 -10.55 8.14
N ARG A 49 14.88 -11.43 9.04
CA ARG A 49 14.77 -11.20 10.49
C ARG A 49 15.47 -9.90 10.93
N ASP A 50 16.59 -9.55 10.30
CA ASP A 50 17.30 -8.31 10.60
C ASP A 50 16.50 -7.08 10.16
N GLU A 51 15.95 -7.10 8.94
CA GLU A 51 15.08 -6.03 8.43
C GLU A 51 13.83 -5.86 9.31
N LYS A 52 13.16 -6.95 9.71
CA LYS A 52 12.04 -6.91 10.68
C LYS A 52 12.47 -6.25 11.98
N SER A 53 13.64 -6.62 12.52
CA SER A 53 14.15 -6.05 13.77
C SER A 53 14.46 -4.56 13.67
N ARG A 54 14.95 -4.11 12.51
CA ARG A 54 15.27 -2.71 12.23
C ARG A 54 13.99 -1.89 12.07
N ILE A 55 13.01 -2.39 11.33
CA ILE A 55 11.67 -1.79 11.22
C ILE A 55 11.02 -1.71 12.60
N ALA A 56 11.07 -2.76 13.40
CA ALA A 56 10.51 -2.77 14.75
C ALA A 56 11.15 -1.71 15.66
N ARG A 57 12.47 -1.56 15.62
CA ARG A 57 13.20 -0.55 16.39
C ARG A 57 12.83 0.88 15.99
N LEU A 58 12.79 1.16 14.69
CA LEU A 58 12.43 2.48 14.17
C LEU A 58 10.95 2.81 14.44
N THR A 59 10.08 1.81 14.33
CA THR A 59 8.67 1.92 14.71
C THR A 59 8.52 2.27 16.19
N ALA A 60 9.33 1.67 17.07
CA ALA A 60 9.29 1.94 18.52
C ALA A 60 9.70 3.37 18.91
N VAL A 61 10.52 4.04 18.07
CA VAL A 61 10.88 5.47 18.24
C VAL A 61 10.03 6.41 17.39
N HIS A 62 9.01 5.88 16.70
CA HIS A 62 8.14 6.61 15.77
C HIS A 62 8.86 7.31 14.60
N ASP A 63 10.03 6.80 14.19
CA ASP A 63 10.82 7.35 13.08
C ASP A 63 10.34 6.76 11.75
N ARG A 64 9.30 7.36 11.17
CA ARG A 64 8.70 6.89 9.90
C ARG A 64 9.60 7.12 8.70
N ASP A 65 10.41 8.19 8.73
CA ASP A 65 11.28 8.58 7.63
C ASP A 65 12.44 7.58 7.48
N ALA A 66 12.96 7.06 8.60
CA ALA A 66 13.96 6.01 8.58
C ALA A 66 13.41 4.62 8.19
N VAL A 67 12.10 4.39 8.33
CA VAL A 67 11.45 3.13 7.94
C VAL A 67 11.25 3.05 6.43
N HIS A 68 10.97 4.17 5.77
CA HIS A 68 10.60 4.20 4.35
C HIS A 68 11.66 3.58 3.41
N PRO A 69 12.97 3.85 3.57
CA PRO A 69 14.02 3.24 2.75
C PRO A 69 14.16 1.72 2.94
N LEU A 70 13.73 1.18 4.09
CA LEU A 70 13.73 -0.27 4.30
C LEU A 70 12.68 -0.95 3.45
N TYR A 71 11.53 -0.29 3.29
CA TYR A 71 10.52 -0.76 2.37
C TYR A 71 10.96 -0.55 0.91
N ASP A 72 11.71 0.48 0.55
CA ASP A 72 12.23 0.65 -0.83
C ASP A 72 12.98 -0.58 -1.33
N ASP A 73 13.95 -1.08 -0.56
CA ASP A 73 14.75 -2.24 -0.93
C ASP A 73 13.88 -3.51 -1.07
N VAL A 74 12.92 -3.69 -0.16
CA VAL A 74 12.00 -4.86 -0.20
C VAL A 74 11.03 -4.76 -1.38
N PHE A 75 10.52 -3.55 -1.65
CA PHE A 75 9.69 -3.27 -2.81
C PHE A 75 10.45 -3.56 -4.11
N ALA A 76 11.71 -3.18 -4.23
CA ALA A 76 12.52 -3.50 -5.41
C ALA A 76 12.69 -5.01 -5.65
N ARG A 77 12.63 -5.83 -4.60
CA ARG A 77 12.66 -7.30 -4.72
C ARG A 77 11.29 -7.90 -5.09
N CYS A 78 10.20 -7.29 -4.65
CA CYS A 78 8.85 -7.85 -4.73
C CYS A 78 7.94 -7.24 -5.81
N VAL A 79 8.25 -6.02 -6.26
CA VAL A 79 7.44 -5.26 -7.20
C VAL A 79 8.11 -5.23 -8.57
N VAL A 80 7.44 -5.83 -9.54
CA VAL A 80 7.98 -6.04 -10.90
C VAL A 80 7.39 -5.06 -11.91
N ARG A 81 6.30 -4.37 -11.56
CA ARG A 81 5.54 -3.48 -12.46
C ARG A 81 5.55 -2.03 -11.97
N SER A 82 5.62 -1.08 -12.91
CA SER A 82 5.63 0.36 -12.61
C SER A 82 4.35 0.84 -11.92
N ASP A 83 3.18 0.28 -12.24
CA ASP A 83 1.91 0.70 -11.63
C ASP A 83 1.82 0.36 -10.14
N GLN A 84 2.52 -0.69 -9.70
CA GLN A 84 2.62 -1.05 -8.29
C GLN A 84 3.53 -0.06 -7.53
N TRP A 85 4.54 0.50 -8.19
CA TRP A 85 5.37 1.57 -7.61
C TRP A 85 4.57 2.87 -7.39
N GLU A 86 3.65 3.20 -8.29
CA GLU A 86 2.75 4.36 -8.11
C GLU A 86 1.85 4.21 -6.87
N ARG A 87 1.49 2.96 -6.51
CA ARG A 87 0.68 2.62 -5.33
C ARG A 87 1.51 2.26 -4.10
N ARG A 88 2.82 2.55 -4.09
CA ARG A 88 3.74 2.16 -3.02
C ARG A 88 3.23 2.49 -1.62
N ALA A 89 2.76 3.71 -1.38
CA ALA A 89 2.32 4.14 -0.05
C ALA A 89 1.16 3.27 0.49
N GLN A 90 0.25 2.85 -0.40
CA GLN A 90 -0.86 1.97 -0.04
C GLN A 90 -0.36 0.55 0.27
N LEU A 91 0.51 0.01 -0.59
CA LEU A 91 1.13 -1.30 -0.38
C LEU A 91 1.97 -1.36 0.90
N GLU A 92 2.69 -0.29 1.23
CA GLU A 92 3.48 -0.20 2.45
C GLU A 92 2.58 -0.13 3.68
N THR A 93 1.48 0.61 3.61
CA THR A 93 0.47 0.65 4.67
C THR A 93 -0.11 -0.75 4.90
N SER A 94 -0.48 -1.45 3.83
CA SER A 94 -0.96 -2.83 3.92
C SER A 94 0.09 -3.80 4.45
N ALA A 95 1.35 -3.68 4.03
CA ALA A 95 2.46 -4.50 4.54
C ALA A 95 2.71 -4.26 6.04
N ARG A 96 2.67 -3.00 6.49
CA ARG A 96 2.75 -2.66 7.92
C ARG A 96 1.58 -3.24 8.70
N GLN A 97 0.36 -3.18 8.15
CA GLN A 97 -0.82 -3.79 8.75
C GLN A 97 -0.66 -5.31 8.83
N SER A 98 -0.14 -5.97 7.81
CA SER A 98 0.14 -7.41 7.86
C SER A 98 1.20 -7.74 8.93
N LEU A 99 2.28 -6.96 9.02
CA LEU A 99 3.32 -7.13 10.06
C LEU A 99 2.81 -6.91 11.48
N SER A 100 1.83 -6.02 11.69
CA SER A 100 1.25 -5.84 13.04
C SER A 100 0.48 -7.06 13.54
N HIS A 101 0.16 -8.01 12.65
CA HIS A 101 -0.41 -9.31 13.00
C HIS A 101 0.65 -10.44 13.02
N ASP A 102 1.91 -10.17 12.66
CA ASP A 102 3.01 -11.13 12.75
C ASP A 102 3.49 -11.25 14.21
N PRO A 103 3.36 -12.42 14.85
CA PRO A 103 3.78 -12.62 16.24
C PRO A 103 5.28 -12.38 16.46
N GLU A 104 6.12 -12.73 15.49
CA GLU A 104 7.57 -12.52 15.58
C GLU A 104 7.88 -11.02 15.59
N PHE A 105 7.27 -10.28 14.67
CA PHE A 105 7.44 -8.83 14.58
C PHE A 105 6.95 -8.13 15.85
N MET A 106 5.79 -8.52 16.37
CA MET A 106 5.24 -7.96 17.61
C MET A 106 6.14 -8.21 18.82
N GLN A 107 6.78 -9.38 18.91
CA GLN A 107 7.77 -9.65 19.96
C GLN A 107 8.99 -8.71 19.85
N MET A 108 9.50 -8.49 18.64
CA MET A 108 10.63 -7.57 18.41
C MET A 108 10.27 -6.11 18.72
N LEU A 109 9.06 -5.69 18.34
CA LEU A 109 8.54 -4.36 18.62
C LEU A 109 8.42 -4.14 20.12
N ASN A 110 7.76 -5.05 20.84
CA ASN A 110 7.60 -4.98 22.28
C ASN A 110 8.96 -4.94 23.00
N ALA A 111 9.90 -5.81 22.60
CA ALA A 111 11.25 -5.81 23.16
C ALA A 111 11.99 -4.49 22.93
N SER A 112 11.81 -3.87 21.77
CA SER A 112 12.41 -2.57 21.44
C SER A 112 11.79 -1.44 22.27
N THR A 113 10.46 -1.41 22.37
CA THR A 113 9.72 -0.44 23.19
C THR A 113 10.10 -0.54 24.66
N MET A 114 10.20 -1.75 25.23
CA MET A 114 10.64 -1.95 26.60
C MET A 114 12.06 -1.45 26.83
N LYS A 115 12.99 -1.76 25.92
CA LYS A 115 14.38 -1.27 26.00
C LYS A 115 14.47 0.25 26.02
N LEU A 116 13.61 0.93 25.25
CA LEU A 116 13.53 2.39 25.24
C LEU A 116 12.96 2.93 26.56
N ALA A 117 11.93 2.29 27.10
CA ALA A 117 11.33 2.67 28.38
C ALA A 117 12.31 2.56 29.54
N THR A 118 13.16 1.53 29.58
CA THR A 118 14.17 1.34 30.65
C THR A 118 15.37 2.30 30.55
N ARG A 119 15.60 2.91 29.39
CA ARG A 119 16.70 3.87 29.18
C ARG A 119 16.33 5.32 29.53
N ARG A 120 15.09 5.57 29.89
CA ARG A 120 14.55 6.89 30.23
C ARG A 120 14.54 7.07 31.74
#